data_AF-A0A7C4DHS2-F1
#
_entry.id   AF-A0A7C4DHS2-F1
#
_cell.length_a   1.000
_cell.length_b   1.000
_cell.length_c   1.000
_cell.angle_alpha   90.00
_cell.angle_beta   90.00
_cell.angle_gamma   90.00
#
_symmetry.space_group_name_H-M   'P 1'
#
loop_
_entity.id
_entity.type
_entity.pdbx_description
1 polymer ?
#
loop_
_entity_poly.entity_id
_entity_poly.type
_entity_poly.pdbx_seq_one_letter_code
_entity_poly.pdbx_strand_id
1 'polypeptide(L)'
;MTIKPFRGFRPRKEFAGKFVVKPYDVVSFKEAKEEIKRNPLSFFRVTKVEAEIHAIEMDPTPFDMERARKNLLEFIERGVLVQDEKEYLYIYKQKMGDHLQIGLTGVFSVEE
;
A
#
# COMPACT_ATOMS: atom_id res chain seq x y z
N MET A 1 -6.14 26.46 -0.75
CA MET A 1 -5.41 25.18 -0.54
C MET A 1 -4.51 25.24 0.69
N THR A 2 -5.01 24.75 1.83
CA THR A 2 -4.24 24.58 3.07
C THR A 2 -3.83 23.12 3.25
N ILE A 3 -2.52 22.84 3.39
CA ILE A 3 -2.01 21.48 3.63
C ILE A 3 -1.96 21.22 5.14
N LYS A 4 -2.48 20.08 5.58
CA LYS A 4 -2.52 19.66 6.98
C LYS A 4 -1.73 18.34 7.18
N PRO A 5 -1.06 18.18 8.33
CA PRO A 5 -0.42 16.92 8.71
C PRO A 5 -1.46 15.86 9.05
N PHE A 6 -1.06 14.58 9.08
CA PHE A 6 -1.91 13.47 9.49
C PHE A 6 -1.11 12.32 10.10
N ARG A 7 -1.81 11.40 10.79
CA ARG A 7 -1.22 10.19 11.37
C ARG A 7 -1.26 9.06 10.35
N GLY A 8 -0.13 8.80 9.70
CA GLY A 8 0.01 7.81 8.65
C GLY A 8 0.19 6.40 9.22
N PHE A 9 -0.31 5.42 8.47
CA PHE A 9 0.08 4.03 8.67
C PHE A 9 1.30 3.72 7.82
N ARG A 10 2.35 3.21 8.45
CA ARG A 10 3.58 2.80 7.75
C ARG A 10 4.06 1.44 8.25
N PRO A 11 4.74 0.66 7.39
CA PRO A 11 5.30 -0.60 7.85
C PRO A 11 6.39 -0.34 8.91
N ARG A 12 6.48 -1.23 9.91
CA ARG A 12 7.65 -1.22 10.80
C ARG A 12 8.93 -1.45 9.99
N LYS A 13 10.03 -0.90 10.47
CA LYS A 13 11.30 -0.82 9.72
C LYS A 13 11.79 -2.20 9.28
N GLU A 14 11.62 -3.22 10.11
CA GLU A 14 11.99 -4.61 9.83
C GLU A 14 11.15 -5.28 8.73
N PHE A 15 9.93 -4.79 8.48
CA PHE A 15 9.03 -5.34 7.47
C PHE A 15 9.03 -4.52 6.18
N ALA A 16 9.47 -3.25 6.22
CA ALA A 16 9.38 -2.33 5.09
C ALA A 16 9.89 -2.92 3.76
N GLY A 17 11.05 -3.57 3.76
CA GLY A 17 11.63 -4.17 2.55
C GLY A 17 10.85 -5.38 1.99
N LYS A 18 10.02 -6.05 2.81
CA LYS A 18 9.17 -7.17 2.39
C LYS A 18 7.72 -6.73 2.12
N PHE A 19 7.32 -5.61 2.69
CA PHE A 19 5.95 -5.11 2.58
C PHE A 19 5.72 -4.35 1.28
N VAL A 20 6.70 -3.53 0.88
CA VAL A 20 6.59 -2.66 -0.30
C VAL A 20 6.52 -3.48 -1.58
N VAL A 21 5.61 -3.10 -2.46
CA VAL A 21 5.40 -3.69 -3.78
C VAL A 21 5.43 -2.62 -4.87
N LYS A 22 5.53 -3.07 -6.12
CA LYS A 22 5.32 -2.18 -7.28
C LYS A 22 3.86 -1.71 -7.33
N PRO A 23 3.55 -0.60 -8.02
CA PRO A 23 2.18 -0.22 -8.32
C PRO A 23 1.37 -1.37 -8.94
N TYR A 24 0.09 -1.48 -8.59
CA TYR A 24 -0.75 -2.63 -8.97
C TYR A 24 -1.07 -2.68 -10.47
N ASP A 25 -0.99 -1.54 -11.15
CA ASP A 25 -1.25 -1.31 -12.57
C ASP A 25 -0.06 -1.67 -13.47
N VAL A 26 1.15 -1.80 -12.89
CA VAL A 26 2.37 -2.19 -13.63
C VAL A 26 2.77 -3.65 -13.41
N VAL A 27 1.92 -4.43 -12.73
CA VAL A 27 2.16 -5.85 -12.41
C VAL A 27 0.98 -6.69 -12.85
N SER A 28 1.25 -7.79 -13.53
CA SER A 28 0.21 -8.73 -13.97
C SER A 28 -0.40 -9.50 -12.80
N PHE A 29 -1.61 -10.02 -12.99
CA PHE A 29 -2.26 -10.93 -12.03
C PHE A 29 -1.35 -12.09 -11.61
N LYS A 30 -0.69 -12.72 -12.60
CA LYS A 30 0.21 -13.86 -12.37
C LYS A 30 1.43 -13.49 -11.54
N GLU A 31 2.09 -12.36 -11.85
CA GLU A 31 3.25 -11.89 -11.08
C GLU A 31 2.88 -11.56 -9.64
N ALA A 32 1.74 -10.89 -9.42
CA ALA A 32 1.26 -10.59 -8.08
C ALA A 32 0.92 -11.86 -7.29
N LYS A 33 0.27 -12.84 -7.93
CA LYS A 33 -0.06 -14.13 -7.32
C LYS A 33 1.19 -14.90 -6.86
N GLU A 34 2.21 -14.97 -7.70
CA GLU A 34 3.48 -15.62 -7.34
C GLU A 34 4.23 -14.84 -6.24
N GLU A 35 4.19 -13.50 -6.27
CA GLU A 35 4.79 -12.67 -5.20
C GLU A 35 4.08 -12.92 -3.86
N ILE A 36 2.75 -12.93 -3.83
CA ILE A 36 1.98 -13.18 -2.60
C ILE A 36 2.29 -14.58 -2.04
N LYS A 37 2.36 -15.59 -2.91
CA LYS A 37 2.70 -16.96 -2.52
C LYS A 37 4.11 -17.06 -1.91
N ARG A 38 5.08 -16.34 -2.46
CA ARG A 38 6.46 -16.29 -1.96
C ARG A 38 6.60 -15.45 -0.69
N ASN A 39 5.80 -14.39 -0.58
CA ASN A 39 5.93 -13.36 0.43
C ASN A 39 4.56 -12.96 1.00
N PRO A 40 4.12 -13.61 2.10
CA PRO A 40 2.84 -13.32 2.73
C PRO A 40 2.71 -11.90 3.34
N LEU A 41 3.81 -11.14 3.41
CA LEU A 41 3.82 -9.73 3.82
C LEU A 41 3.63 -8.75 2.65
N SER A 42 3.59 -9.25 1.42
CA SER A 42 3.41 -8.44 0.21
C SER A 42 2.13 -7.61 0.30
N PHE A 43 2.25 -6.30 0.06
CA PHE A 43 1.09 -5.40 0.07
C PHE A 43 0.14 -5.61 -1.12
N PHE A 44 0.49 -6.47 -2.09
CA PHE A 44 -0.47 -6.95 -3.10
C PHE A 44 -1.65 -7.70 -2.49
N ARG A 45 -1.51 -8.26 -1.28
CA ARG A 45 -2.65 -8.78 -0.51
C ARG A 45 -3.75 -7.74 -0.25
N VAL A 46 -3.44 -6.44 -0.37
CA VAL A 46 -4.40 -5.34 -0.26
C VAL A 46 -4.62 -4.68 -1.62
N THR A 47 -3.56 -4.29 -2.33
CA THR A 47 -3.66 -3.48 -3.55
C THR A 47 -3.97 -4.28 -4.82
N LYS A 48 -3.84 -5.61 -4.77
CA LYS A 48 -4.12 -6.52 -5.89
C LYS A 48 -4.68 -7.86 -5.38
N VAL A 49 -5.65 -7.74 -4.48
CA VAL A 49 -6.21 -8.84 -3.67
C VAL A 49 -6.86 -9.94 -4.52
N GLU A 50 -7.34 -9.62 -5.72
CA GLU A 50 -7.90 -10.58 -6.66
C GLU A 50 -6.90 -11.71 -6.98
N ALA A 51 -5.59 -11.39 -6.99
CA ALA A 51 -4.52 -12.35 -7.20
C ALA A 51 -4.28 -13.30 -6.01
N GLU A 52 -4.72 -12.92 -4.80
CA GLU A 52 -4.72 -13.79 -3.62
C GLU A 52 -5.87 -14.80 -3.65
N ILE A 53 -7.06 -14.36 -4.09
CA ILE A 53 -8.32 -15.11 -3.93
C ILE A 53 -8.60 -15.99 -5.14
N HIS A 54 -8.48 -15.44 -6.35
CA HIS A 54 -9.03 -16.06 -7.55
C HIS A 54 -8.03 -17.00 -8.22
N ALA A 55 -8.56 -18.02 -8.89
CA ALA A 55 -7.73 -18.95 -9.67
C ALA A 55 -7.19 -18.28 -10.94
N ILE A 56 -8.03 -17.47 -11.58
CA ILE A 56 -7.79 -16.78 -12.85
C ILE A 56 -8.00 -15.28 -12.70
N GLU A 57 -7.43 -14.51 -13.63
CA GLU A 57 -7.60 -13.06 -13.68
C GLU A 57 -9.04 -12.69 -13.98
N MET A 58 -9.56 -11.74 -13.19
CA MET A 58 -10.91 -11.20 -13.33
C MET A 58 -10.99 -9.83 -12.68
N ASP A 59 -12.03 -9.07 -13.03
CA ASP A 59 -12.27 -7.75 -12.46
C ASP A 59 -12.56 -7.83 -10.95
N PRO A 60 -12.03 -6.89 -10.14
CA PRO A 60 -12.31 -6.84 -8.72
C PRO A 60 -13.80 -6.67 -8.41
N THR A 61 -14.29 -7.45 -7.46
CA THR A 61 -15.67 -7.48 -7.00
C THR A 61 -15.81 -6.85 -5.61
N PRO A 62 -17.04 -6.54 -5.14
CA PRO A 62 -17.26 -6.12 -3.74
C PRO A 62 -16.75 -7.11 -2.70
N PHE A 63 -16.74 -8.41 -3.01
CA PHE A 63 -16.17 -9.44 -2.13
C PHE A 63 -14.65 -9.27 -1.98
N ASP A 64 -13.96 -8.92 -3.06
CA ASP A 64 -12.52 -8.67 -3.08
C ASP A 64 -12.16 -7.44 -2.24
N MET A 65 -12.96 -6.38 -2.32
CA MET A 65 -12.78 -5.18 -1.49
C MET A 65 -12.89 -5.48 0.01
N GLU A 66 -13.86 -6.30 0.41
CA GLU A 66 -14.00 -6.72 1.81
C GLU A 66 -12.81 -7.60 2.25
N ARG A 67 -12.28 -8.43 1.36
CA ARG A 67 -11.06 -9.20 1.65
C ARG A 67 -9.84 -8.29 1.77
N ALA A 68 -9.67 -7.31 0.90
CA ALA A 68 -8.57 -6.33 0.97
C ALA A 68 -8.62 -5.55 2.30
N ARG A 69 -9.83 -5.15 2.73
CA ARG A 69 -10.06 -4.51 4.04
C ARG A 69 -9.61 -5.40 5.19
N LYS A 70 -9.99 -6.68 5.17
CA LYS A 70 -9.56 -7.67 6.20
C LYS A 70 -8.04 -7.84 6.23
N ASN A 71 -7.40 -7.97 5.07
CA ASN A 71 -5.94 -8.08 4.96
C ASN A 71 -5.23 -6.83 5.50
N LEU A 72 -5.76 -5.63 5.21
CA LEU A 72 -5.21 -4.38 5.75
C LEU A 72 -5.31 -4.33 7.28
N LEU A 73 -6.47 -4.69 7.84
CA LEU A 73 -6.66 -4.77 9.29
C LEU A 73 -5.76 -5.82 9.93
N GLU A 74 -5.58 -6.98 9.29
CA GLU A 74 -4.65 -8.02 9.75
C GLU A 74 -3.22 -7.47 9.87
N PHE A 75 -2.76 -6.67 8.90
CA PHE A 75 -1.44 -6.03 8.98
C PHE A 75 -1.33 -5.02 10.12
N ILE A 76 -2.41 -4.32 10.45
CA ILE A 76 -2.44 -3.38 11.59
C ILE A 76 -2.44 -4.15 12.91
N GLU A 77 -3.31 -5.14 13.07
CA GLU A 77 -3.45 -5.96 14.28
C GLU A 77 -2.17 -6.73 14.61
N ARG A 78 -1.49 -7.26 13.58
CA ARG A 78 -0.19 -7.94 13.72
C ARG A 78 0.98 -6.99 13.96
N GLY A 79 0.74 -5.68 13.96
CA GLY A 79 1.78 -4.66 14.10
C GLY A 79 2.76 -4.62 12.93
N VAL A 80 2.37 -5.12 11.75
CA VAL A 80 3.17 -4.96 10.52
C VAL A 80 3.09 -3.51 10.07
N LEU A 81 1.88 -2.96 10.03
CA LEU A 81 1.61 -1.53 9.89
C LEU A 81 1.41 -0.93 11.28
N VAL A 82 2.05 0.20 11.52
CA VAL A 82 1.88 0.99 12.74
C VAL A 82 1.44 2.40 12.37
N GLN A 83 0.49 2.93 13.13
CA GLN A 83 0.08 4.33 13.00
C GLN A 83 1.06 5.22 13.76
N ASP A 84 1.43 6.34 13.17
CA ASP A 84 2.25 7.33 13.84
C ASP A 84 1.51 7.98 15.04
N GLU A 85 2.23 8.19 16.14
CA GLU A 85 1.67 8.71 17.41
C GLU A 85 1.19 10.16 17.31
N LYS A 86 1.80 10.92 16.39
CA LYS A 86 1.53 12.34 16.16
C LYS A 86 1.28 12.58 14.68
N GLU A 87 0.69 13.71 14.38
CA GLU A 87 0.46 14.13 13.01
C GLU A 87 1.78 14.62 12.40
N TYR A 88 2.06 14.16 11.18
CA TYR A 88 3.25 14.56 10.43
C TYR A 88 2.87 15.00 9.02
N LEU A 89 3.72 15.85 8.45
CA LEU A 89 3.88 15.95 7.00
C LEU A 89 4.97 14.98 6.59
N TYR A 90 4.76 14.22 5.51
CA TYR A 90 5.72 13.23 5.04
C TYR A 90 6.45 13.77 3.82
N ILE A 91 7.71 13.38 3.67
CA ILE A 91 8.50 13.69 2.49
C ILE A 91 8.64 12.41 1.68
N TYR A 92 8.32 12.46 0.40
CA TYR A 92 8.62 11.39 -0.53
C TYR A 92 9.69 11.83 -1.52
N LYS A 93 10.42 10.84 -2.03
CA LYS A 93 11.46 11.03 -3.04
C LYS A 93 11.32 9.96 -4.10
N GLN A 94 11.30 10.37 -5.36
CA GLN A 94 11.33 9.49 -6.52
C GLN A 94 12.56 9.86 -7.37
N LYS A 95 13.17 8.85 -7.99
CA LYS A 95 14.30 9.01 -8.90
C LYS A 95 14.02 8.24 -10.19
N MET A 96 14.12 8.90 -11.32
CA MET A 96 13.98 8.30 -12.66
C MET A 96 15.19 8.68 -13.51
N GLY A 97 16.09 7.73 -13.76
CA GLY A 97 17.40 8.04 -14.33
C GLY A 97 18.14 9.06 -13.46
N ASP A 98 18.57 10.17 -14.05
CA ASP A 98 19.21 11.28 -13.33
C ASP A 98 18.22 12.29 -12.74
N HIS A 99 16.93 12.21 -13.09
CA HIS A 99 15.92 13.11 -12.57
C HIS A 99 15.50 12.75 -11.14
N LEU A 100 15.37 13.77 -10.30
CA LEU A 100 14.97 13.65 -8.91
C LEU A 100 13.75 14.50 -8.60
N GLN A 101 12.71 13.87 -8.07
CA GLN A 101 11.51 14.53 -7.58
C GLN A 101 11.40 14.31 -6.06
N ILE A 102 11.30 15.40 -5.31
CA ILE A 102 11.02 15.39 -3.87
C ILE A 102 9.70 16.13 -3.68
N GLY A 103 8.78 15.52 -2.94
CA GLY A 103 7.47 16.12 -2.68
C GLY A 103 7.03 15.95 -1.25
N LEU A 104 6.00 16.72 -0.91
CA LEU A 104 5.34 16.70 0.39
C LEU A 104 4.06 15.87 0.28
N THR A 105 3.79 15.03 1.27
CA THR A 105 2.53 14.32 1.43
C THR A 105 1.85 14.82 2.70
N GLY A 106 0.61 15.28 2.53
CA GLY A 106 -0.29 15.75 3.58
C GLY A 106 -1.73 15.65 3.07
N VAL A 107 -2.68 16.10 3.87
CA VAL A 107 -4.09 16.15 3.49
C VAL A 107 -4.52 17.60 3.20
N PHE A 108 -5.48 17.79 2.32
CA PHE A 108 -6.06 19.09 2.00
C PHE A 108 -7.57 18.94 1.74
N SER A 109 -8.31 20.03 1.87
CA SER A 109 -9.76 20.04 1.58
C SER A 109 -10.01 19.94 0.09
N VAL A 110 -10.96 19.12 -0.33
CA VAL A 110 -11.44 19.06 -1.73
C VAL A 110 -12.46 20.16 -2.06
N GLU A 111 -12.95 20.87 -1.04
CA GLU A 111 -13.98 21.92 -1.17
C GLU A 111 -13.40 23.35 -1.19
N GLU A 112 -12.16 23.53 -0.74
CA GLU A 112 -11.46 24.84 -0.75
C GLU A 112 -10.73 25.12 -2.07
#